data_AF-A0A423VNT5-F1
#
_entry.id   AF-A0A423VNT5-F1
#
_cell.length_a   1.000
_cell.length_b   1.000
_cell.length_c   1.000
_cell.angle_alpha   90.00
_cell.angle_beta   90.00
_cell.angle_gamma   90.00
#
_symmetry.space_group_name_H-M   'P 1'
#
loop_
_entity.id
_entity.type
_entity.pdbx_description
1 polymer ?
#
loop_
_entity_poly.entity_id
_entity_poly.type
_entity_poly.pdbx_seq_one_letter_code
_entity_poly.pdbx_strand_id
1 'polypeptide(L)'
;MPPSPAEAATDVSINIPDLLASYKLKSRLGDNDSGWSDGSRGLPLSFNDLPSRAQYLILNELMRQNSGNTAVLLTTLPIPVEGTCRSEEASVAYLSDTEVLCHDLPPVLLVLSNNMTVTVSL
;
A
#
# COMPACT_ATOMS: atom_id res chain seq x y z
N MET A 1 -43.33 -28.76 22.77
CA MET A 1 -43.69 -27.35 22.52
C MET A 1 -42.48 -26.49 22.89
N PRO A 2 -42.25 -25.37 22.21
CA PRO A 2 -41.13 -25.14 21.28
C PRO A 2 -39.99 -24.32 21.90
N PRO A 3 -38.84 -24.20 21.21
CA PRO A 3 -37.75 -23.28 21.59
C PRO A 3 -38.19 -21.81 21.42
N SER A 4 -37.80 -20.96 22.37
CA SER A 4 -38.03 -19.50 22.36
C SER A 4 -37.05 -18.81 21.40
N PRO A 5 -37.42 -17.71 20.72
CA PRO A 5 -36.77 -17.24 19.50
C PRO A 5 -35.61 -16.27 19.75
N ALA A 6 -34.52 -16.54 19.02
CA ALA A 6 -33.56 -15.61 18.39
C ALA A 6 -33.27 -14.26 19.08
N GLU A 7 -32.05 -14.15 19.62
CA GLU A 7 -31.34 -12.89 19.76
C GLU A 7 -31.25 -12.19 18.40
N ALA A 8 -32.06 -11.15 18.22
CA ALA A 8 -31.91 -10.22 17.11
C ALA A 8 -30.65 -9.40 17.38
N ALA A 9 -29.54 -9.74 16.73
CA ALA A 9 -28.42 -8.86 16.56
C ALA A 9 -28.94 -7.54 15.97
N THR A 10 -28.96 -6.48 16.78
CA THR A 10 -29.30 -5.14 16.32
C THR A 10 -28.18 -4.70 15.37
N ASP A 11 -28.45 -4.82 14.08
CA ASP A 11 -27.59 -4.29 13.03
C ASP A 11 -27.57 -2.75 13.19
N VAL A 12 -26.47 -2.23 13.73
CA VAL A 12 -26.31 -0.79 13.93
C VAL A 12 -26.08 -0.20 12.55
N SER A 13 -27.13 0.34 11.93
CA SER A 13 -27.02 1.09 10.69
C SER A 13 -26.27 2.39 10.98
N ILE A 14 -24.96 2.39 10.75
CA ILE A 14 -24.12 3.58 10.89
C ILE A 14 -24.45 4.52 9.73
N ASN A 15 -25.18 5.60 10.02
CA ASN A 15 -25.43 6.65 9.05
C ASN A 15 -24.15 7.49 8.89
N ILE A 16 -23.35 7.14 7.88
CA ILE A 16 -22.07 7.77 7.57
C ILE A 16 -22.18 9.31 7.43
N PRO A 17 -23.23 9.87 6.79
CA PRO A 17 -23.44 11.32 6.75
C PRO A 17 -23.54 12.00 8.13
N ASP A 18 -24.32 11.43 9.06
CA ASP A 18 -24.49 12.00 10.40
C ASP A 18 -23.21 11.90 11.24
N LEU A 19 -22.44 10.82 11.05
CA LEU A 19 -21.13 10.66 11.67
C LEU A 19 -20.18 11.78 11.23
N LEU A 20 -20.14 12.08 9.93
CA LEU A 20 -19.32 13.16 9.37
C LEU A 20 -19.77 14.54 9.88
N ALA A 21 -21.07 14.78 10.03
CA ALA A 21 -21.61 16.02 10.57
C ALA A 21 -21.22 16.21 12.05
N SER A 22 -21.34 15.15 12.86
CA SER A 22 -20.92 15.17 14.26
C SER A 22 -19.42 15.44 14.43
N TYR A 23 -18.59 14.90 13.53
CA TYR A 23 -17.14 15.14 13.51
C TYR A 23 -16.81 16.59 13.18
N LYS A 24 -17.55 17.20 12.26
CA LYS A 24 -17.40 18.61 11.87
C LYS A 24 -17.84 19.57 12.98
N LEU A 25 -18.76 19.15 13.84
CA LEU A 25 -19.18 19.92 15.02
C LEU A 25 -18.13 19.81 16.14
N LYS A 26 -17.58 18.61 16.36
CA LYS A 26 -16.61 18.32 17.43
C LYS A 26 -15.27 19.03 17.23
N SER A 27 -14.86 19.25 15.97
CA SER A 27 -13.65 20.02 15.65
C SER A 27 -13.74 21.51 15.98
N ARG A 28 -14.95 22.05 16.21
CA ARG A 28 -15.14 23.48 16.58
C ARG A 28 -15.08 23.75 18.09
N LEU A 29 -14.99 22.71 18.93
CA LEU A 29 -15.21 22.83 20.38
C LEU A 29 -14.05 22.30 21.25
N GLY A 30 -12.88 22.02 20.70
CA GLY A 30 -11.76 21.47 21.47
C GLY A 30 -10.43 22.16 21.20
N ASP A 31 -10.15 23.21 21.95
CA ASP A 31 -8.79 23.70 22.23
C ASP A 31 -8.39 23.29 23.66
N ASN A 32 -7.09 23.12 23.88
CA ASN A 32 -6.37 22.71 25.10
C ASN A 32 -6.24 21.22 25.49
N ASP A 33 -5.10 20.67 25.07
CA ASP A 33 -3.97 20.23 25.92
C ASP A 33 -3.61 18.72 25.97
N SER A 34 -2.30 18.48 25.86
CA SER A 34 -1.53 17.22 26.00
C SER A 34 -1.49 16.19 24.83
N GLY A 35 -0.49 16.36 23.95
CA GLY A 35 0.58 15.36 23.87
C GLY A 35 0.49 14.17 22.91
N TRP A 36 -0.09 14.31 21.72
CA TRP A 36 0.36 13.56 20.54
C TRP A 36 0.54 14.53 19.40
N SER A 37 1.69 14.48 18.73
CA SER A 37 1.99 15.29 17.56
C SER A 37 0.94 15.04 16.49
N ASP A 38 -0.03 15.95 16.44
CA ASP A 38 -1.03 16.12 15.40
C ASP A 38 -0.37 16.64 14.10
N GLY A 39 0.60 15.88 13.60
CA GLY A 39 1.32 16.18 12.37
C GLY A 39 0.89 15.31 11.19
N SER A 40 0.09 14.27 11.43
CA SER A 40 -0.34 13.31 10.42
C SER A 40 -1.85 13.38 10.11
N ARG A 41 -2.54 14.42 10.56
CA ARG A 41 -3.94 14.66 10.14
C ARG A 41 -3.96 15.27 8.75
N GLY A 42 -3.91 14.39 7.75
CA GLY A 42 -4.41 14.69 6.41
C GLY A 42 -3.49 15.54 5.54
N LEU A 43 -2.16 15.36 5.62
CA LEU A 43 -1.36 15.69 4.44
C LEU A 43 -1.77 14.73 3.31
N PRO A 44 -2.05 15.21 2.10
CA PRO A 44 -2.30 14.35 0.95
C PRO A 44 -0.98 13.64 0.59
N LEU A 45 -0.69 12.54 1.29
CA LEU A 45 0.43 11.66 1.00
C LEU A 45 0.11 10.94 -0.31
N SER A 46 0.85 11.26 -1.36
CA SER A 46 0.82 10.51 -2.60
C SER A 46 1.66 9.24 -2.45
N PHE A 47 1.38 8.23 -3.27
CA PHE A 47 2.23 7.05 -3.38
C PHE A 47 3.71 7.42 -3.60
N ASN A 48 3.97 8.44 -4.42
CA ASN A 48 5.33 8.90 -4.74
C ASN A 48 6.04 9.59 -3.58
N ASP A 49 5.31 10.02 -2.54
CA ASP A 49 5.87 10.66 -1.34
C ASP A 49 6.30 9.63 -0.29
N LEU A 50 5.96 8.35 -0.50
CA LEU A 50 6.30 7.27 0.42
C LEU A 50 7.75 6.81 0.24
N PRO A 51 8.41 6.29 1.30
CA PRO A 51 9.67 5.57 1.16
C PRO A 51 9.58 4.42 0.15
N SER A 52 10.66 4.13 -0.58
CA SER A 52 10.71 3.09 -1.62
C SER A 52 10.16 1.75 -1.16
N ARG A 53 10.56 1.32 0.05
CA ARG A 53 10.12 0.05 0.64
C ARG A 53 8.62 0.01 0.89
N ALA A 54 7.99 1.13 1.26
CA ALA A 54 6.55 1.21 1.41
C ALA A 54 5.85 1.14 0.04
N GLN A 55 6.42 1.78 -0.98
CA GLN A 55 5.93 1.66 -2.36
C GLN A 55 5.98 0.21 -2.86
N TYR A 56 7.08 -0.51 -2.59
CA TYR A 56 7.22 -1.92 -2.96
C TYR A 56 6.20 -2.83 -2.27
N LEU A 57 5.87 -2.59 -1.01
CA LEU A 57 4.81 -3.34 -0.31
C LEU A 57 3.44 -3.14 -0.97
N ILE A 58 3.10 -1.90 -1.32
CA ILE A 58 1.83 -1.60 -2.00
C ILE A 58 1.79 -2.28 -3.37
N LEU A 59 2.88 -2.18 -4.15
CA LEU A 59 2.97 -2.83 -5.46
C LEU A 59 2.91 -4.36 -5.35
N ASN A 60 3.62 -4.94 -4.39
CA ASN A 60 3.58 -6.38 -4.13
C ASN A 60 2.16 -6.86 -3.85
N GLU A 61 1.44 -6.16 -2.95
CA GLU A 61 0.06 -6.52 -2.61
C GLU A 61 -0.87 -6.41 -3.82
N LEU A 62 -0.74 -5.36 -4.64
CA LEU A 62 -1.50 -5.24 -5.89
C LEU A 62 -1.18 -6.38 -6.87
N MET A 63 0.09 -6.75 -7.01
CA MET A 63 0.51 -7.86 -7.86
C MET A 63 -0.07 -9.19 -7.36
N ARG A 64 -0.05 -9.45 -6.05
CA ARG A 64 -0.63 -10.66 -5.42
C ARG A 64 -2.13 -10.75 -5.65
N GLN A 65 -2.86 -9.66 -5.39
CA GLN A 65 -4.32 -9.63 -5.53
C GLN A 65 -4.79 -9.88 -6.96
N ASN A 66 -4.02 -9.45 -7.96
CA ASN A 66 -4.45 -9.49 -9.36
C ASN A 66 -3.80 -10.62 -10.18
N SER A 67 -2.80 -11.30 -9.64
CA SER A 67 -1.98 -12.27 -10.41
C SER A 67 -1.97 -13.68 -9.83
N GLY A 68 -2.84 -14.01 -8.88
CA GLY A 68 -2.83 -15.32 -8.20
C GLY A 68 -2.99 -16.55 -9.11
N ASN A 69 -3.50 -16.39 -10.34
CA ASN A 69 -3.72 -17.49 -11.29
C ASN A 69 -2.94 -17.32 -12.61
N THR A 70 -1.82 -16.60 -12.59
CA THR A 70 -0.95 -16.42 -13.76
C THR A 70 0.22 -17.41 -13.72
N ALA A 71 0.70 -17.82 -14.90
CA ALA A 71 1.86 -18.69 -15.01
C ALA A 71 3.18 -17.95 -14.72
N VAL A 72 3.27 -16.69 -15.14
CA VAL A 72 4.43 -15.81 -14.98
C VAL A 72 3.95 -14.37 -14.82
N LEU A 73 4.62 -13.59 -13.98
CA LEU A 73 4.44 -12.15 -13.85
C LEU A 73 5.63 -11.41 -14.45
N LEU A 74 5.38 -10.47 -15.36
CA LEU A 74 6.41 -9.59 -15.92
C LEU A 74 6.25 -8.21 -15.27
N THR A 75 7.33 -7.70 -14.69
CA THR A 75 7.36 -6.34 -14.14
C THR A 75 8.72 -5.70 -14.34
N THR A 76 8.80 -4.39 -14.14
CA THR A 76 10.06 -3.67 -14.28
C THR A 76 10.98 -3.95 -13.09
N LEU A 77 12.26 -4.12 -13.37
CA LEU A 77 13.29 -4.17 -12.33
C LEU A 77 13.52 -2.75 -11.80
N PRO A 78 13.43 -2.50 -10.48
CA PRO A 78 13.80 -1.23 -9.90
C PRO A 78 15.25 -0.88 -10.24
N ILE A 79 15.51 0.36 -10.65
CA ILE A 79 16.87 0.78 -11.01
C ILE A 79 17.68 0.95 -9.72
N PRO A 80 18.81 0.25 -9.54
CA PRO A 80 19.67 0.46 -8.38
C PRO A 80 20.32 1.85 -8.45
N VAL A 81 20.62 2.42 -7.30
CA VAL A 81 21.38 3.67 -7.21
C VAL A 81 22.77 3.46 -7.85
N GLU A 82 23.28 4.49 -8.54
CA GLU A 82 24.61 4.40 -9.15
C GLU A 82 25.68 4.01 -8.11
N GLY A 83 26.55 3.07 -8.50
CA GLY A 83 27.60 2.58 -7.61
C GLY A 83 27.15 1.59 -6.53
N THR A 84 25.87 1.16 -6.52
CA THR A 84 25.38 0.10 -5.60
C THR A 84 26.29 -1.13 -5.60
N CYS A 85 26.76 -1.55 -6.78
CA CYS A 85 27.65 -2.71 -6.94
C CYS A 85 29.05 -2.55 -6.31
N ARG A 86 29.42 -1.34 -5.87
CA ARG A 86 30.73 -1.05 -5.25
C ARG A 86 30.71 -1.21 -3.74
N SER A 87 29.54 -1.37 -3.13
CA SER A 87 29.34 -1.62 -1.69
C SER A 87 28.50 -2.87 -1.51
N GLU A 88 28.98 -3.78 -0.67
CA GLU A 88 28.25 -4.98 -0.31
C GLU A 88 26.96 -4.62 0.41
N GLU A 89 27.03 -3.66 1.34
CA GLU A 89 25.91 -3.21 2.15
C GLU A 89 24.80 -2.61 1.26
N ALA A 90 25.17 -1.77 0.30
CA ALA A 90 24.23 -1.19 -0.65
C ALA A 90 23.61 -2.26 -1.57
N SER A 91 24.41 -3.23 -2.02
CA SER A 91 23.94 -4.35 -2.84
C SER A 91 22.95 -5.22 -2.08
N VAL A 92 23.23 -5.55 -0.82
CA VAL A 92 22.34 -6.31 0.05
C VAL A 92 21.04 -5.54 0.31
N ALA A 93 21.11 -4.24 0.57
CA ALA A 93 19.91 -3.41 0.75
C ALA A 93 19.02 -3.42 -0.51
N TYR A 94 19.61 -3.23 -1.69
CA TYR A 94 18.89 -3.28 -2.96
C TYR A 94 18.23 -4.65 -3.22
N LEU A 95 18.94 -5.75 -2.96
CA LEU A 95 18.39 -7.10 -3.10
C LEU A 95 17.27 -7.35 -2.10
N SER A 96 17.41 -6.88 -0.85
CA SER A 96 16.36 -7.01 0.18
C SER A 96 15.09 -6.25 -0.22
N ASP A 97 15.22 -5.05 -0.78
CA ASP A 97 14.08 -4.28 -1.25
C ASP A 97 13.41 -4.93 -2.48
N THR A 98 14.20 -5.52 -3.38
CA THR A 98 13.70 -6.28 -4.54
C THR A 98 12.96 -7.55 -4.10
N GLU A 99 13.44 -8.21 -3.03
CA GLU A 99 12.78 -9.37 -2.42
C GLU A 99 11.41 -8.98 -1.83
N VAL A 100 11.30 -7.82 -1.16
CA VAL A 100 10.02 -7.30 -0.68
C VAL A 100 9.04 -7.08 -1.83
N LEU A 101 9.50 -6.54 -2.96
CA LEU A 101 8.65 -6.36 -4.14
C LEU A 101 8.13 -7.70 -4.70
N CYS A 102 8.94 -8.76 -4.65
CA CYS A 102 8.64 -10.04 -5.29
C CYS A 102 8.05 -11.11 -4.36
N HIS A 103 7.83 -10.78 -3.08
CA HIS A 103 7.41 -11.73 -2.06
C HIS A 103 6.06 -12.40 -2.38
N ASP A 104 5.95 -13.72 -2.21
CA ASP A 104 4.72 -14.50 -2.41
C ASP A 104 4.01 -14.26 -3.77
N LEU A 105 4.79 -14.10 -4.84
CA LEU A 105 4.29 -13.98 -6.21
C LEU A 105 4.48 -15.29 -7.01
N PRO A 106 3.70 -15.50 -8.09
CA PRO A 106 4.06 -16.46 -9.13
C PRO A 106 5.45 -16.17 -9.71
N PRO A 107 6.05 -17.07 -10.52
CA PRO A 107 7.36 -16.83 -11.13
C PRO A 107 7.46 -15.44 -11.77
N VAL A 108 8.40 -14.62 -11.30
CA VAL A 108 8.55 -13.22 -11.72
C VAL A 108 9.74 -13.08 -12.68
N LEU A 109 9.51 -12.43 -13.81
CA LEU A 109 10.57 -11.95 -14.70
C LEU A 109 10.69 -10.43 -14.55
N LEU A 110 11.80 -9.98 -13.98
CA LEU A 110 12.13 -8.56 -13.83
C LEU A 110 12.85 -8.06 -15.07
N VAL A 111 12.29 -7.04 -15.72
CA VAL A 111 12.80 -6.48 -16.97
C VAL A 111 13.40 -5.10 -16.72
N LEU A 112 14.65 -4.92 -17.10
CA LEU A 112 15.32 -3.62 -17.17
C LEU A 112 15.73 -3.36 -18.61
N SER A 113 15.38 -2.17 -19.13
CA SER A 113 15.89 -1.70 -20.42
C SER A 113 16.70 -0.42 -20.21
N ASN A 114 17.84 -0.34 -20.89
CA ASN A 114 18.67 0.86 -20.90
C ASN A 114 18.06 1.99 -21.77
N ASN A 115 17.05 1.67 -22.59
CA ASN A 115 16.36 2.61 -23.45
C ASN A 115 14.85 2.38 -23.37
N MET A 116 14.07 3.45 -23.22
CA MET A 116 12.62 3.36 -23.29
C MET A 116 12.19 3.15 -24.74
N THR A 117 11.67 1.97 -25.06
CA THR A 117 11.10 1.67 -26.38
C THR A 117 9.60 1.52 -26.23
N VAL A 118 8.84 2.39 -26.91
CA VAL A 118 7.38 2.33 -26.98
C VAL A 118 7.01 1.81 -28.35
N THR A 119 6.52 0.57 -28.42
CA THR A 119 5.98 -0.01 -29.66
C THR A 119 4.48 0.19 -29.69
N VAL A 120 3.98 0.94 -30.67
CA VAL A 120 2.54 1.03 -30.96
C VAL A 120 2.20 0.02 -32.05
N SER A 121 1.56 -1.08 -31.66
CA SER A 121 0.87 -1.99 -32.56
C SER A 121 -0.46 -2.30 -31.90
N LEU A 122 -1.54 -1.71 -32.44
CA LEU A 122 -2.92 -1.98 -32.03
C LEU A 122 -3.54 -3.03 -32.94
#